data_AF-A0A9Q1E8S2-F1
#
_entry.id   AF-A0A9Q1E8S2-F1
#
_cell.length_a   1.000
_cell.length_b   1.000
_cell.length_c   1.000
_cell.angle_alpha   90.00
_cell.angle_beta   90.00
_cell.angle_gamma   90.00
#
_symmetry.space_group_name_H-M   'P 1'
#
loop_
_entity.id
_entity.type
_entity.pdbx_description
1 polymer ?
#
loop_
_entity_poly.entity_id
_entity_poly.type
_entity_poly.pdbx_seq_one_letter_code
_entity_poly.pdbx_strand_id
1 'polypeptide(L)'
;MGNQVEKLTHLSYEEVPTADPNGFDIEDDGPRIGVSYIFSSDDAELEDNGGIDKDQDQNQEEKHYDKRNELECAVFRRDECIYEKSSKTVDMGTYSPENLLNKCKPGDLVEFVATGQYPHWVVYVGDFQVVHLHRAEIKNSFLTDASRGRRGRIVSDLYKLKSLSPEVVVQNAMEQVGLKDRELSWRNSECFAAWCKFGKREFKIGGEIRIGKQPYRLKIQLSEKKAHILEFQSLEDLIMEKRRNDQTGRAVVIQELANHLNCVEEIRSENIAN
;
A
#
# COMPACT_ATOMS: atom_id res chain seq x y z
N MET A 1 45.01 30.75 -30.17
CA MET A 1 43.90 30.38 -31.07
C MET A 1 44.11 28.92 -31.45
N GLY A 2 43.34 28.01 -30.87
CA GLY A 2 43.41 26.57 -31.13
C GLY A 2 41.99 26.03 -31.17
N ASN A 3 41.58 25.61 -32.36
CA ASN A 3 40.27 25.12 -32.79
C ASN A 3 39.84 23.84 -32.02
N GLN A 4 38.60 23.79 -31.54
CA GLN A 4 37.44 23.08 -32.11
C GLN A 4 37.57 21.54 -32.22
N VAL A 5 36.77 20.89 -31.36
CA VAL A 5 35.89 19.73 -31.57
C VAL A 5 36.10 18.86 -32.82
N GLU A 6 36.21 17.53 -32.61
CA GLU A 6 35.22 16.54 -33.08
C GLU A 6 35.69 15.08 -32.87
N LYS A 7 34.71 14.16 -32.79
CA LYS A 7 34.77 12.69 -32.98
C LYS A 7 35.21 11.80 -31.81
N LEU A 8 34.27 11.51 -30.91
CA LEU A 8 34.16 10.18 -30.29
C LEU A 8 33.46 9.27 -31.31
N THR A 9 34.27 8.57 -32.09
CA THR A 9 33.88 7.55 -33.07
C THR A 9 33.42 6.27 -32.38
N HIS A 10 32.22 5.82 -32.76
CA HIS A 10 31.84 4.42 -33.02
C HIS A 10 32.42 3.35 -32.06
N LEU A 11 31.66 2.98 -31.02
CA LEU A 11 31.77 1.64 -30.45
C LEU A 11 31.02 0.66 -31.37
N SER A 12 31.80 -0.16 -32.08
CA SER A 12 31.33 -1.29 -32.86
C SER A 12 30.73 -2.34 -31.92
N TYR A 13 29.46 -2.67 -32.13
CA TYR A 13 28.83 -3.87 -31.57
C TYR A 13 29.18 -5.04 -32.50
N GLU A 14 30.32 -5.67 -32.27
CA GLU A 14 30.60 -7.00 -32.81
C GLU A 14 31.02 -7.91 -31.66
N GLU A 15 30.61 -9.17 -31.75
CA GLU A 15 30.77 -10.26 -30.77
C GLU A 15 29.68 -10.36 -29.68
N VAL A 16 28.42 -10.47 -30.12
CA VAL A 16 27.46 -11.36 -29.44
C VAL A 16 27.39 -12.66 -30.22
N PRO A 17 27.91 -13.79 -29.72
CA PRO A 17 27.67 -15.10 -30.30
C PRO A 17 26.18 -15.42 -30.21
N THR A 18 25.46 -15.27 -31.33
CA THR A 18 24.11 -15.78 -31.49
C THR A 18 24.19 -17.28 -31.70
N ALA A 19 24.21 -18.04 -30.60
CA ALA A 19 24.05 -19.49 -30.66
C ALA A 19 22.57 -19.86 -30.87
N ASP A 20 22.36 -20.80 -31.78
CA ASP A 20 21.11 -21.32 -32.35
C ASP A 20 20.17 -21.93 -31.28
N PRO A 21 18.82 -21.81 -31.36
CA PRO A 21 17.90 -22.18 -30.28
C PRO A 21 17.53 -23.68 -30.22
N ASN A 22 18.25 -24.56 -30.90
CA ASN A 22 17.98 -26.00 -30.86
C ASN A 22 19.29 -26.82 -30.94
N GLY A 23 19.88 -27.16 -29.80
CA GLY A 23 21.01 -28.09 -29.77
C GLY A 23 21.47 -28.37 -28.36
N PHE A 24 21.21 -29.59 -27.90
CA PHE A 24 21.70 -30.12 -26.63
C PHE A 24 23.23 -30.09 -26.58
N ASP A 25 23.80 -29.39 -25.60
CA ASP A 25 25.12 -29.73 -25.07
C ASP A 25 24.94 -30.22 -23.62
N ILE A 26 25.18 -31.52 -23.49
CA ILE A 26 25.36 -32.23 -22.24
C ILE A 26 26.83 -32.03 -21.88
N GLU A 27 27.11 -31.77 -20.61
CA GLU A 27 28.44 -31.53 -20.00
C GLU A 27 28.87 -30.06 -19.85
N ASP A 28 28.16 -29.34 -18.98
CA ASP A 28 28.78 -28.30 -18.17
C ASP A 28 28.16 -28.31 -16.75
N ASP A 29 28.88 -28.92 -15.80
CA ASP A 29 28.52 -29.05 -14.38
C ASP A 29 29.08 -27.84 -13.58
N GLY A 30 28.83 -26.64 -14.11
CA GLY A 30 29.07 -25.38 -13.41
C GLY A 30 27.83 -24.95 -12.62
N PRO A 31 27.99 -24.27 -11.45
CA PRO A 31 26.85 -23.77 -10.69
C PRO A 31 26.07 -22.75 -11.54
N ARG A 32 24.93 -23.20 -12.09
CA ARG A 32 24.02 -22.37 -12.88
C ARG A 32 23.47 -21.25 -11.98
N ILE A 33 24.01 -20.05 -12.16
CA ILE A 33 23.48 -18.85 -11.51
C ILE A 33 22.08 -18.62 -12.09
N GLY A 34 21.06 -19.00 -11.33
CA GLY A 34 19.67 -18.79 -11.69
C GLY A 34 19.37 -17.30 -11.76
N VAL A 35 19.23 -16.78 -12.97
CA VAL A 35 18.70 -15.42 -13.18
C VAL A 35 17.19 -15.50 -13.05
N SER A 36 16.66 -15.17 -11.87
CA SER A 36 15.23 -15.00 -11.69
C SER A 36 14.82 -13.68 -12.35
N TYR A 37 13.99 -13.78 -13.39
CA TYR A 37 13.28 -12.64 -13.94
C TYR A 37 12.26 -12.17 -12.90
N ILE A 38 12.63 -11.16 -12.14
CA ILE A 38 11.68 -10.41 -11.32
C ILE A 38 10.94 -9.51 -12.31
N PHE A 39 9.68 -9.81 -12.58
CA PHE A 39 8.78 -8.85 -13.21
C PHE A 39 8.66 -7.68 -12.24
N SER A 40 9.38 -6.59 -12.51
CA SER A 40 8.96 -5.29 -12.04
C SER A 40 7.62 -5.04 -12.71
N SER A 41 6.53 -5.35 -12.02
CA SER A 41 5.23 -4.76 -12.33
C SER A 41 5.41 -3.27 -12.15
N ASP A 42 5.79 -2.60 -13.24
CA ASP A 42 5.78 -1.15 -13.39
C ASP A 42 4.34 -0.65 -13.60
N ASP A 43 3.35 -1.40 -13.07
CA ASP A 43 2.04 -0.88 -12.74
C ASP A 43 2.21 -0.01 -11.50
N ALA A 44 2.62 1.23 -11.75
CA ALA A 44 2.08 2.32 -11.00
C ALA A 44 0.56 2.25 -11.18
N GLU A 45 -0.10 1.47 -10.32
CA GLU A 45 -1.54 1.50 -10.08
C GLU A 45 -1.89 2.93 -9.68
N LEU A 46 -2.09 3.76 -10.69
CA LEU A 46 -2.85 4.99 -10.59
C LEU A 46 -4.15 4.59 -9.90
N GLU A 47 -4.62 5.41 -8.95
CA GLU A 47 -5.95 5.27 -8.36
C GLU A 47 -7.06 5.55 -9.41
N ASP A 48 -7.04 4.82 -10.52
CA ASP A 48 -8.04 4.79 -11.56
C ASP A 48 -8.71 3.42 -11.54
N ASN A 49 -9.50 3.19 -10.49
CA ASN A 49 -10.57 2.24 -10.62
C ASN A 49 -11.61 2.89 -11.55
N GLY A 50 -11.58 2.49 -12.82
CA GLY A 50 -12.36 3.05 -13.91
C GLY A 50 -13.79 3.41 -13.52
N GLY A 51 -14.03 4.71 -13.43
CA GLY A 51 -15.33 5.33 -13.49
C GLY A 51 -15.27 6.38 -14.59
N ILE A 52 -15.57 5.96 -15.81
CA ILE A 52 -15.92 6.87 -16.88
C ILE A 52 -17.10 7.70 -16.34
N ASP A 53 -16.90 9.00 -16.17
CA ASP A 53 -17.99 9.97 -16.05
C ASP A 53 -18.85 9.86 -17.31
N LYS A 54 -19.86 9.00 -17.25
CA LYS A 54 -21.09 9.22 -17.98
C LYS A 54 -22.09 9.68 -16.94
N ASP A 55 -22.48 10.95 -17.04
CA ASP A 55 -23.74 11.45 -16.54
C ASP A 55 -24.85 10.45 -16.92
N GLN A 56 -25.23 9.54 -16.01
CA GLN A 56 -26.49 8.81 -16.05
C GLN A 56 -26.76 8.03 -14.75
N ASP A 57 -27.85 8.45 -14.12
CA ASP A 57 -28.71 7.78 -13.16
C ASP A 57 -28.20 7.39 -11.77
N GLN A 58 -28.71 8.16 -10.81
CA GLN A 58 -28.97 7.83 -9.42
C GLN A 58 -29.70 6.49 -9.31
N ASN A 59 -28.98 5.38 -9.12
CA ASN A 59 -29.45 4.14 -8.46
C ASN A 59 -28.37 3.05 -8.48
N GLN A 60 -27.17 3.34 -7.97
CA GLN A 60 -26.36 2.27 -7.39
C GLN A 60 -26.82 2.13 -5.95
N GLU A 61 -27.53 1.03 -5.64
CA GLU A 61 -27.85 0.64 -4.28
C GLU A 61 -26.60 0.83 -3.42
N GLU A 62 -26.64 1.80 -2.50
CA GLU A 62 -25.58 2.05 -1.54
C GLU A 62 -25.33 0.75 -0.78
N LYS A 63 -24.31 -0.01 -1.19
CA LYS A 63 -23.81 -1.14 -0.40
C LYS A 63 -23.31 -0.55 0.91
N HIS A 64 -24.19 -0.49 1.90
CA HIS A 64 -23.89 -0.01 3.23
C HIS A 64 -22.59 -0.65 3.69
N TYR A 65 -21.63 0.20 4.07
CA TYR A 65 -20.37 -0.26 4.64
C TYR A 65 -20.65 -1.17 5.84
N ASP A 66 -20.20 -2.42 5.77
CA ASP A 66 -20.37 -3.41 6.82
C ASP A 66 -19.04 -3.61 7.56
N LYS A 67 -19.01 -3.19 8.82
CA LYS A 67 -17.86 -3.36 9.73
C LYS A 67 -17.43 -4.82 9.88
N ARG A 68 -18.35 -5.78 9.72
CA ARG A 68 -18.06 -7.22 9.83
C ARG A 68 -17.17 -7.71 8.70
N ASN A 69 -17.05 -6.93 7.62
CA ASN A 69 -16.18 -7.23 6.51
C ASN A 69 -14.74 -6.72 6.72
N GLU A 70 -14.44 -6.05 7.82
CA GLU A 70 -13.08 -5.58 8.11
C GLU A 70 -12.18 -6.70 8.64
N LEU A 71 -10.93 -6.69 8.17
CA LEU A 71 -9.91 -7.60 8.66
C LEU A 71 -9.21 -7.02 9.87
N GLU A 72 -9.09 -7.86 10.89
CA GLU A 72 -8.22 -7.60 12.01
C GLU A 72 -6.79 -7.99 11.63
N CYS A 73 -5.85 -7.08 11.83
CA CYS A 73 -4.45 -7.32 11.54
C CYS A 73 -3.51 -6.53 12.44
N ALA A 74 -2.29 -7.05 12.59
CA ALA A 74 -1.19 -6.37 13.25
C ALA A 74 0.06 -6.42 12.37
N VAL A 75 0.82 -5.35 12.36
CA VAL A 75 2.08 -5.25 11.63
C VAL A 75 3.23 -5.18 12.62
N PHE A 76 4.24 -6.01 12.37
CA PHE A 76 5.46 -6.05 13.17
C PHE A 76 6.65 -5.67 12.31
N ARG A 77 7.57 -4.90 12.90
CA ARG A 77 8.92 -4.70 12.40
C ARG A 77 9.87 -5.42 13.34
N ARG A 78 10.45 -6.53 12.88
CA ARG A 78 11.10 -7.54 13.72
C ARG A 78 10.10 -7.97 14.79
N ASP A 79 10.34 -7.71 16.07
CA ASP A 79 9.46 -8.09 17.17
C ASP A 79 8.63 -6.92 17.72
N GLU A 80 8.76 -5.73 17.15
CA GLU A 80 8.01 -4.53 17.56
C GLU A 80 6.70 -4.41 16.76
N CYS A 81 5.56 -4.33 17.44
CA CYS A 81 4.29 -4.03 16.79
C CYS A 81 4.22 -2.54 16.44
N ILE A 82 4.12 -2.23 15.14
CA ILE A 82 4.11 -0.85 14.62
C ILE A 82 2.73 -0.41 14.12
N TYR A 83 1.79 -1.33 13.92
CA TYR A 83 0.41 -1.04 13.55
C TYR A 83 -0.51 -2.12 14.10
N GLU A 84 -1.70 -1.73 14.56
CA GLU A 84 -2.71 -2.66 15.05
C GLU A 84 -4.13 -2.17 14.69
N LYS A 85 -4.88 -3.03 14.01
CA LYS A 85 -6.31 -2.90 13.73
C LYS A 85 -7.01 -4.12 14.30
N SER A 86 -7.77 -3.93 15.36
CA SER A 86 -8.49 -4.98 16.11
C SER A 86 -9.98 -4.68 16.19
N SER A 87 -10.81 -5.64 16.62
CA SER A 87 -12.24 -5.41 16.88
C SER A 87 -12.52 -4.15 17.69
N LYS A 88 -11.69 -3.83 18.70
CA LYS A 88 -11.85 -2.60 19.49
C LYS A 88 -11.74 -1.32 18.64
N THR A 89 -10.82 -1.30 17.67
CA THR A 89 -10.68 -0.16 16.73
C THR A 89 -11.80 -0.13 15.69
N VAL A 90 -12.31 -1.31 15.29
CA VAL A 90 -13.47 -1.44 14.38
C VAL A 90 -14.77 -1.00 15.07
N ASP A 91 -14.91 -1.28 16.36
CA ASP A 91 -16.08 -0.97 17.20
C ASP A 91 -16.27 0.54 17.42
N MET A 92 -15.17 1.32 17.44
CA MET A 92 -15.20 2.80 17.50
C MET A 92 -16.04 3.42 16.37
N GLY A 93 -16.29 2.65 15.31
CA GLY A 93 -17.27 2.92 14.29
C GLY A 93 -16.91 4.03 13.32
N THR A 94 -17.69 4.11 12.26
CA THR A 94 -17.53 5.12 11.21
C THR A 94 -18.61 6.18 11.34
N TYR A 95 -18.21 7.42 11.07
CA TYR A 95 -19.04 8.61 11.14
C TYR A 95 -19.30 9.11 9.73
N SER A 96 -20.41 9.84 9.55
CA SER A 96 -20.59 10.61 8.31
C SER A 96 -19.55 11.74 8.25
N PRO A 97 -19.24 12.26 7.06
CA PRO A 97 -18.28 13.36 6.90
C PRO A 97 -18.59 14.56 7.80
N GLU A 98 -19.85 14.93 7.95
CA GLU A 98 -20.30 16.07 8.77
C GLU A 98 -20.05 15.82 10.26
N ASN A 99 -20.24 14.58 10.72
CA ASN A 99 -19.97 14.20 12.09
C ASN A 99 -18.47 14.11 12.39
N LEU A 100 -17.64 13.83 11.39
CA LEU A 100 -16.18 13.86 11.53
C LEU A 100 -15.65 15.28 11.74
N LEU A 101 -16.25 16.29 11.10
CA LEU A 101 -15.84 17.69 11.27
C LEU A 101 -15.83 18.12 12.75
N ASN A 102 -16.79 17.62 13.53
CA ASN A 102 -16.92 17.94 14.96
C ASN A 102 -15.95 17.16 15.87
N LYS A 103 -15.25 16.16 15.34
CA LYS A 103 -14.36 15.27 16.09
C LYS A 103 -12.89 15.48 15.76
N CYS A 104 -12.59 15.84 14.53
CA CYS A 104 -11.21 15.99 14.06
C CYS A 104 -10.54 17.20 14.68
N LYS A 105 -9.27 17.04 15.00
CA LYS A 105 -8.36 18.12 15.38
C LYS A 105 -7.25 18.23 14.32
N PRO A 106 -6.71 19.44 14.06
CA PRO A 106 -5.58 19.58 13.16
C PRO A 106 -4.46 18.58 13.48
N GLY A 107 -3.93 17.92 12.45
CA GLY A 107 -2.93 16.85 12.58
C GLY A 107 -3.49 15.46 12.87
N ASP A 108 -4.82 15.27 12.91
CA ASP A 108 -5.43 13.94 12.92
C ASP A 108 -5.35 13.26 11.55
N LEU A 109 -5.20 11.94 11.59
CA LEU A 109 -5.36 11.09 10.41
C LEU A 109 -6.78 10.58 10.36
N VAL A 110 -7.40 10.67 9.18
CA VAL A 110 -8.75 10.16 8.93
C VAL A 110 -8.68 9.16 7.80
N GLU A 111 -9.34 8.02 7.98
CA GLU A 111 -9.58 7.09 6.87
C GLU A 111 -11.05 7.08 6.50
N PHE A 112 -11.32 7.17 5.21
CA PHE A 112 -12.63 6.93 4.62
C PHE A 112 -12.70 5.49 4.13
N VAL A 113 -13.82 4.82 4.33
CA VAL A 113 -14.00 3.39 4.05
C VAL A 113 -15.25 3.16 3.22
N ALA A 114 -15.17 2.21 2.30
CA ALA A 114 -16.27 1.75 1.47
C ALA A 114 -16.01 0.30 1.07
N THR A 115 -17.07 -0.51 0.97
CA THR A 115 -16.96 -1.91 0.57
C THR A 115 -16.37 -2.03 -0.83
N GLY A 116 -15.35 -2.87 -1.02
CA GLY A 116 -14.72 -3.09 -2.33
C GLY A 116 -13.79 -1.98 -2.81
N GLN A 117 -13.48 -0.99 -1.96
CA GLN A 117 -12.56 0.09 -2.29
C GLN A 117 -11.41 0.15 -1.29
N TYR A 118 -10.25 0.58 -1.76
CA TYR A 118 -9.15 0.91 -0.86
C TYR A 118 -9.57 1.97 0.16
N PRO A 119 -9.22 1.81 1.45
CA PRO A 119 -9.32 2.88 2.42
C PRO A 119 -8.57 4.12 1.94
N HIS A 120 -9.23 5.28 1.99
CA HIS A 120 -8.66 6.54 1.56
C HIS A 120 -8.22 7.35 2.76
N TRP A 121 -6.94 7.63 2.90
CA TRP A 121 -6.36 8.27 4.08
C TRP A 121 -6.08 9.74 3.82
N VAL A 122 -6.38 10.59 4.80
CA VAL A 122 -6.19 12.04 4.70
C VAL A 122 -5.64 12.60 6.01
N VAL A 123 -4.97 13.75 5.92
CA VAL A 123 -4.52 14.54 7.08
C VAL A 123 -5.49 15.69 7.27
N TYR A 124 -6.16 15.78 8.43
CA TYR A 124 -7.00 16.94 8.74
C TYR A 124 -6.12 18.13 9.13
N VAL A 125 -6.27 19.26 8.43
CA VAL A 125 -5.39 20.44 8.61
C VAL A 125 -6.05 21.61 9.34
N GLY A 126 -7.33 21.49 9.68
CA GLY A 126 -8.13 22.57 10.28
C GLY A 126 -9.13 23.14 9.29
N ASP A 127 -10.04 23.99 9.77
CA ASP A 127 -11.02 24.71 8.94
C ASP A 127 -11.83 23.83 7.98
N PHE A 128 -12.18 22.62 8.43
CA PHE A 128 -12.89 21.60 7.64
C PHE A 128 -12.13 21.08 6.41
N GLN A 129 -10.83 21.38 6.32
CA GLN A 129 -9.96 20.99 5.22
C GLN A 129 -9.09 19.78 5.56
N VAL A 130 -8.73 19.05 4.50
CA VAL A 130 -7.85 17.90 4.54
C VAL A 130 -6.83 17.97 3.41
N VAL A 131 -5.63 17.45 3.68
CA VAL A 131 -4.62 17.22 2.65
C VAL A 131 -4.49 15.72 2.40
N HIS A 132 -4.45 15.33 1.13
CA HIS A 132 -4.41 13.93 0.74
C HIS A 132 -3.77 13.71 -0.63
N LEU A 133 -3.13 12.56 -0.79
CA LEU A 133 -2.74 12.06 -2.10
C LEU A 133 -3.97 11.45 -2.78
N HIS A 134 -4.36 11.97 -3.95
CA HIS A 134 -5.47 11.42 -4.72
C HIS A 134 -5.26 11.62 -6.21
N ARG A 135 -5.39 10.54 -6.98
CA ARG A 135 -5.16 10.54 -8.45
C ARG A 135 -3.80 11.18 -8.81
N ALA A 136 -2.73 10.67 -8.18
CA ALA A 136 -1.35 11.12 -8.41
C ALA A 136 -1.10 12.62 -8.17
N GLU A 137 -1.87 13.26 -7.27
CA GLU A 137 -1.66 14.64 -6.86
C GLU A 137 -1.92 14.82 -5.35
N ILE A 138 -1.12 15.65 -4.69
CA ILE A 138 -1.40 16.09 -3.32
C ILE A 138 -2.36 17.28 -3.34
N LYS A 139 -3.57 17.08 -2.83
CA LYS A 139 -4.65 18.09 -2.86
C LYS A 139 -4.97 18.59 -1.46
N ASN A 140 -5.27 19.89 -1.36
CA ASN A 140 -6.00 20.45 -0.24
C ASN A 140 -7.48 20.59 -0.64
N SER A 141 -8.35 19.93 0.11
CA SER A 141 -9.78 19.79 -0.22
C SER A 141 -10.62 19.96 1.05
N PHE A 142 -11.92 20.24 0.91
CA PHE A 142 -12.84 20.08 2.04
C PHE A 142 -12.96 18.59 2.40
N LEU A 143 -13.09 18.29 3.69
CA LEU A 143 -13.23 16.91 4.19
C LEU A 143 -14.43 16.21 3.55
N THR A 144 -15.55 16.92 3.38
CA THR A 144 -16.77 16.42 2.73
C THR A 144 -16.52 16.02 1.28
N ASP A 145 -15.77 16.84 0.53
CA ASP A 145 -15.46 16.58 -0.88
C ASP A 145 -14.48 15.41 -1.02
N ALA A 146 -13.43 15.40 -0.20
CA ALA A 146 -12.44 14.32 -0.16
C ALA A 146 -13.05 12.97 0.25
N SER A 147 -14.11 12.99 1.07
CA SER A 147 -14.83 11.77 1.47
C SER A 147 -15.61 11.13 0.33
N ARG A 148 -16.06 11.92 -0.66
CA ARG A 148 -16.95 11.47 -1.74
C ARG A 148 -18.16 10.66 -1.22
N GLY A 149 -18.75 11.11 -0.09
CA GLY A 149 -19.88 10.45 0.56
C GLY A 149 -19.51 9.23 1.42
N ARG A 150 -18.24 8.80 1.43
CA ARG A 150 -17.77 7.67 2.24
C ARG A 150 -17.79 8.05 3.72
N ARG A 151 -18.18 7.08 4.55
CA ARG A 151 -18.03 7.21 6.00
C ARG A 151 -16.56 7.10 6.37
N GLY A 152 -16.16 7.70 7.47
CA GLY A 152 -14.76 7.63 7.93
C GLY A 152 -14.60 7.60 9.43
N ARG A 153 -13.36 7.49 9.88
CA ARG A 153 -12.98 7.48 11.31
C ARG A 153 -11.57 8.03 11.49
N ILE A 154 -11.29 8.51 12.70
CA ILE A 154 -9.97 8.99 13.10
C ILE A 154 -9.09 7.76 13.39
N VAL A 155 -7.92 7.71 12.76
CA VAL A 155 -6.96 6.59 12.77
C VAL A 155 -5.56 6.99 13.22
N SER A 156 -5.44 8.15 13.86
CA SER A 156 -4.18 8.68 14.40
C SER A 156 -3.39 7.67 15.24
N ASP A 157 -4.08 6.72 15.90
CA ASP A 157 -3.50 5.75 16.83
C ASP A 157 -3.32 4.33 16.26
N LEU A 158 -3.65 4.07 14.99
CA LEU A 158 -3.47 2.73 14.41
C LEU A 158 -1.99 2.35 14.33
N TYR A 159 -1.14 3.31 13.95
CA TYR A 159 0.31 3.15 14.00
C TYR A 159 0.85 3.45 15.41
N LYS A 160 1.66 2.55 15.95
CA LYS A 160 2.26 2.64 17.29
C LYS A 160 3.63 3.31 17.26
N LEU A 161 3.79 4.30 16.39
CA LEU A 161 5.02 5.04 16.18
C LEU A 161 4.96 6.37 16.95
N LYS A 162 6.12 6.93 17.30
CA LYS A 162 6.19 8.25 17.93
C LYS A 162 5.66 9.32 16.97
N SER A 163 4.51 9.92 17.31
CA SER A 163 3.91 11.01 16.54
C SER A 163 4.70 12.32 16.65
N LEU A 164 4.66 13.10 15.58
CA LEU A 164 5.06 14.50 15.56
C LEU A 164 3.97 15.38 16.21
N SER A 165 4.30 16.63 16.55
CA SER A 165 3.30 17.57 17.08
C SER A 165 2.27 17.93 16.00
N PRO A 166 1.01 18.20 16.37
CA PRO A 166 -0.03 18.58 15.41
C PRO A 166 0.40 19.65 14.39
N GLU A 167 1.12 20.67 14.85
CA GLU A 167 1.60 21.78 14.04
C GLU A 167 2.58 21.30 12.96
N VAL A 168 3.53 20.43 13.33
CA VAL A 168 4.49 19.84 12.38
C VAL A 168 3.79 18.93 11.38
N VAL A 169 2.76 18.18 11.82
CA VAL A 169 1.99 17.30 10.92
C VAL A 169 1.25 18.10 9.86
N VAL A 170 0.59 19.19 10.27
CA VAL A 170 -0.10 20.11 9.36
C VAL A 170 0.90 20.76 8.40
N GLN A 171 2.03 21.25 8.91
CA GLN A 171 3.09 21.82 8.09
C GLN A 171 3.61 20.82 7.05
N ASN A 172 3.96 19.60 7.46
CA ASN A 172 4.40 18.53 6.58
C ASN A 172 3.40 18.23 5.47
N ALA A 173 2.09 18.28 5.76
CA ALA A 173 1.06 18.03 4.77
C ALA A 173 0.93 19.21 3.79
N MET A 174 0.84 20.43 4.31
CA MET A 174 0.65 21.66 3.52
C MET A 174 1.81 21.96 2.57
N GLU A 175 3.05 21.67 2.98
CA GLU A 175 4.25 21.86 2.14
C GLU A 175 4.27 20.97 0.89
N GLN A 176 3.48 19.90 0.86
CA GLN A 176 3.44 18.96 -0.27
C GLN A 176 2.29 19.25 -1.25
N VAL A 177 1.40 20.19 -0.93
CA VAL A 177 0.21 20.49 -1.76
C VAL A 177 0.65 20.97 -3.14
N GLY A 178 0.06 20.37 -4.18
CA GLY A 178 0.34 20.69 -5.57
C GLY A 178 1.38 19.79 -6.25
N LEU A 179 2.10 18.93 -5.51
CA LEU A 179 2.99 17.93 -6.09
C LEU A 179 2.20 16.89 -6.90
N LYS A 180 2.75 16.47 -8.05
CA LYS A 180 2.10 15.54 -8.98
C LYS A 180 3.07 14.48 -9.52
N ASP A 181 2.51 13.35 -9.95
CA ASP A 181 3.18 12.32 -10.74
C ASP A 181 4.59 11.96 -10.22
N ARG A 182 5.63 12.28 -11.01
CA ARG A 182 7.03 11.92 -10.74
C ARG A 182 7.64 12.65 -9.55
N GLU A 183 7.02 13.73 -9.09
CA GLU A 183 7.47 14.48 -7.91
C GLU A 183 7.01 13.82 -6.60
N LEU A 184 6.08 12.87 -6.68
CA LEU A 184 5.55 12.19 -5.50
C LEU A 184 6.56 11.22 -4.90
N SER A 185 6.67 11.27 -3.57
CA SER A 185 7.46 10.33 -2.78
C SER A 185 6.64 9.19 -2.19
N TRP A 186 5.34 9.05 -2.50
CA TRP A 186 4.44 8.05 -1.91
C TRP A 186 3.56 7.42 -2.97
N ARG A 187 3.31 6.10 -2.87
CA ARG A 187 2.45 5.37 -3.81
C ARG A 187 0.96 5.47 -3.49
N ASN A 188 0.60 5.70 -2.24
CA ASN A 188 -0.78 5.66 -1.78
C ASN A 188 -1.03 6.67 -0.65
N SER A 189 -2.30 6.97 -0.43
CA SER A 189 -2.74 7.99 0.53
C SER A 189 -2.39 7.66 1.98
N GLU A 190 -2.33 6.37 2.34
CA GLU A 190 -1.95 5.93 3.69
C GLU A 190 -0.48 6.20 3.98
N CYS A 191 0.43 5.86 3.07
CA CYS A 191 1.85 6.15 3.19
C CYS A 191 2.11 7.65 3.33
N PHE A 192 1.43 8.48 2.53
CA PHE A 192 1.52 9.94 2.63
C PHE A 192 1.07 10.45 4.01
N ALA A 193 -0.15 10.09 4.42
CA ALA A 193 -0.72 10.55 5.70
C ALA A 193 0.11 10.07 6.90
N ALA A 194 0.55 8.81 6.90
CA ALA A 194 1.41 8.26 7.94
C ALA A 194 2.79 8.95 7.97
N TRP A 195 3.37 9.27 6.81
CA TRP A 195 4.60 10.05 6.76
C TRP A 195 4.42 11.43 7.38
N CYS A 196 3.34 12.16 7.06
CA CYS A 196 3.06 13.46 7.68
C CYS A 196 3.00 13.35 9.21
N LYS A 197 2.38 12.29 9.73
CA LYS A 197 2.20 12.07 11.19
C LYS A 197 3.46 11.65 11.93
N PHE A 198 4.29 10.80 11.32
CA PHE A 198 5.38 10.10 12.02
C PHE A 198 6.79 10.45 11.50
N GLY A 199 6.90 11.09 10.33
CA GLY A 199 8.17 11.52 9.73
C GLY A 199 9.11 10.38 9.34
N LYS A 200 8.61 9.15 9.23
CA LYS A 200 9.42 7.95 8.96
C LYS A 200 9.68 7.78 7.46
N ARG A 201 10.95 7.67 7.07
CA ARG A 201 11.36 7.54 5.66
C ARG A 201 10.82 6.26 5.02
N GLU A 202 10.52 5.24 5.81
CA GLU A 202 10.00 3.94 5.42
C GLU A 202 8.63 4.03 4.70
N PHE A 203 7.89 5.12 4.88
CA PHE A 203 6.67 5.38 4.14
C PHE A 203 6.90 5.94 2.73
N LYS A 204 8.11 6.41 2.42
CA LYS A 204 8.43 6.95 1.08
C LYS A 204 8.87 5.85 0.12
N ILE A 205 8.60 6.03 -1.16
CA ILE A 205 9.10 5.21 -2.26
C ILE A 205 10.63 5.12 -2.16
N GLY A 206 11.18 3.90 -2.14
CA GLY A 206 12.62 3.68 -2.00
C GLY A 206 13.20 4.16 -0.66
N GLY A 207 12.35 4.42 0.33
CA GLY A 207 12.75 4.88 1.65
C GLY A 207 13.58 3.85 2.44
N GLU A 208 13.51 2.58 2.06
CA GLU A 208 14.17 1.45 2.71
C GLU A 208 15.14 0.73 1.78
N ILE A 209 16.23 0.23 2.38
CA ILE A 209 17.23 -0.58 1.68
C ILE A 209 16.75 -2.03 1.68
N ARG A 210 16.44 -2.55 0.49
CA ARG A 210 15.95 -3.92 0.28
C ARG A 210 17.12 -4.91 0.14
N ILE A 211 17.91 -5.09 1.21
CA ILE A 211 19.04 -6.03 1.24
C ILE A 211 18.86 -7.02 2.40
N GLY A 212 18.87 -8.32 2.10
CA GLY A 212 18.91 -9.39 3.11
C GLY A 212 17.53 -9.82 3.63
N LYS A 213 17.38 -9.88 4.97
CA LYS A 213 16.22 -10.47 5.66
C LYS A 213 14.95 -9.64 5.47
N GLN A 214 13.79 -10.30 5.52
CA GLN A 214 12.45 -9.67 5.59
C GLN A 214 12.18 -9.15 7.00
N PRO A 215 12.24 -7.83 7.26
CA PRO A 215 12.09 -7.32 8.62
C PRO A 215 10.62 -7.10 9.00
N TYR A 216 9.68 -7.17 8.07
CA TYR A 216 8.28 -6.87 8.31
C TYR A 216 7.41 -8.11 8.30
N ARG A 217 6.46 -8.19 9.23
CA ARG A 217 5.48 -9.29 9.32
C ARG A 217 4.07 -8.71 9.42
N LEU A 218 3.18 -9.10 8.51
CA LEU A 218 1.75 -8.84 8.59
C LEU A 218 1.07 -10.06 9.19
N LYS A 219 0.47 -9.89 10.38
CA LYS A 219 -0.34 -10.91 11.03
C LYS A 219 -1.81 -10.61 10.76
N ILE A 220 -2.48 -11.46 10.00
CA ILE A 220 -3.91 -11.38 9.67
C ILE A 220 -4.67 -12.34 10.60
N GLN A 221 -5.65 -11.84 11.35
CA GLN A 221 -6.44 -12.66 12.26
C GLN A 221 -7.62 -13.29 11.51
N LEU A 222 -7.67 -14.62 11.46
CA LEU A 222 -8.74 -15.36 10.78
C LEU A 222 -9.87 -15.75 11.75
N SER A 223 -9.50 -16.17 12.95
CA SER A 223 -10.39 -16.49 14.08
C SER A 223 -9.65 -16.26 15.39
N GLU A 224 -10.30 -16.31 16.56
CA GLU A 224 -9.63 -16.10 17.87
C GLU A 224 -8.36 -16.96 18.07
N LYS A 225 -8.31 -18.14 17.45
CA LYS A 225 -7.21 -19.11 17.61
C LYS A 225 -6.28 -19.23 16.40
N LYS A 226 -6.66 -18.67 15.24
CA LYS A 226 -5.93 -18.83 13.98
C LYS A 226 -5.55 -17.48 13.40
N ALA A 227 -4.26 -17.32 13.10
CA ALA A 227 -3.72 -16.17 12.39
C ALA A 227 -2.83 -16.65 11.25
N HIS A 228 -2.77 -15.86 10.18
CA HIS A 228 -1.86 -16.05 9.06
C HIS A 228 -0.78 -14.97 9.11
N ILE A 229 0.47 -15.32 8.82
CA ILE A 229 1.61 -14.41 8.88
C ILE A 229 2.26 -14.36 7.50
N LEU A 230 2.40 -13.15 6.96
CA LEU A 230 3.10 -12.85 5.72
C LEU A 230 4.35 -12.02 6.04
N GLU A 231 5.47 -12.32 5.38
CA GLU A 231 6.75 -11.64 5.61
C GLU A 231 7.14 -10.78 4.40
N PHE A 232 7.65 -9.57 4.66
CA PHE A 232 7.96 -8.58 3.63
C PHE A 232 9.34 -7.96 3.86
N GLN A 233 10.01 -7.60 2.76
CA GLN A 233 11.29 -6.90 2.79
C GLN A 233 11.12 -5.40 3.06
N SER A 234 9.97 -4.83 2.68
CA SER A 234 9.69 -3.40 2.85
C SER A 234 8.31 -3.16 3.48
N LEU A 235 8.20 -2.03 4.17
CA LEU A 235 6.94 -1.56 4.73
C LEU A 235 5.94 -1.19 3.63
N GLU A 236 6.45 -0.68 2.51
CA GLU A 236 5.68 -0.30 1.32
C GLU A 236 4.88 -1.51 0.77
N ASP A 237 5.56 -2.63 0.50
CA ASP A 237 4.91 -3.83 -0.05
C ASP A 237 3.89 -4.40 0.95
N LEU A 238 4.21 -4.35 2.25
CA LEU A 238 3.30 -4.78 3.30
C LEU A 238 2.02 -3.93 3.33
N ILE A 239 2.15 -2.60 3.23
CA ILE A 239 1.00 -1.69 3.21
C ILE A 239 0.15 -1.96 1.97
N MET A 240 0.76 -2.20 0.80
CA MET A 240 0.03 -2.57 -0.41
C MET A 240 -0.78 -3.85 -0.21
N GLU A 241 -0.20 -4.89 0.38
CA GLU A 241 -0.90 -6.15 0.67
C GLU A 241 -2.02 -5.96 1.70
N LYS A 242 -1.79 -5.18 2.75
CA LYS A 242 -2.84 -4.84 3.74
C LYS A 242 -4.01 -4.11 3.08
N ARG A 243 -3.72 -3.13 2.21
CA ARG A 243 -4.73 -2.36 1.49
C ARG A 243 -5.52 -3.24 0.53
N ARG A 244 -4.87 -4.17 -0.18
CA ARG A 244 -5.52 -5.19 -1.01
C ARG A 244 -6.49 -6.01 -0.16
N ASN A 245 -6.04 -6.48 1.01
CA ASN A 245 -6.87 -7.25 1.93
C ASN A 245 -8.09 -6.44 2.42
N ASP A 246 -7.92 -5.15 2.75
CA ASP A 246 -9.03 -4.27 3.12
C ASP A 246 -10.04 -4.08 1.97
N GLN A 247 -9.58 -3.98 0.71
CA GLN A 247 -10.44 -3.87 -0.46
C GLN A 247 -11.23 -5.16 -0.73
N THR A 248 -10.54 -6.30 -0.71
CA THR A 248 -11.11 -7.63 -0.95
C THR A 248 -12.13 -8.00 0.13
N GLY A 249 -11.87 -7.62 1.38
CA GLY A 249 -12.75 -7.83 2.51
C GLY A 249 -12.56 -9.19 3.19
N ARG A 250 -12.97 -9.25 4.46
CA ARG A 250 -12.70 -10.35 5.39
C ARG A 250 -13.11 -11.72 4.88
N ALA A 251 -14.33 -11.86 4.37
CA ALA A 251 -14.87 -13.17 3.99
C ALA A 251 -14.06 -13.80 2.85
N VAL A 252 -13.73 -13.00 1.84
CA VAL A 252 -12.99 -13.45 0.66
C VAL A 252 -11.54 -13.75 1.02
N VAL A 253 -10.87 -12.86 1.78
CA VAL A 253 -9.48 -13.09 2.23
C VAL A 253 -9.36 -14.36 3.08
N ILE A 254 -10.30 -14.61 4.01
CA ILE A 254 -10.29 -15.84 4.81
C ILE A 254 -10.43 -17.08 3.91
N GLN A 255 -11.30 -17.02 2.89
CA GLN A 255 -11.49 -18.12 1.95
C GLN A 255 -10.23 -18.36 1.10
N GLU A 256 -9.60 -17.31 0.57
CA GLU A 256 -8.35 -17.39 -0.20
C GLU A 256 -7.25 -18.06 0.64
N LEU A 257 -7.07 -17.60 1.88
CA LEU A 257 -6.06 -18.16 2.79
C LEU A 257 -6.36 -19.60 3.19
N ALA A 258 -7.63 -19.97 3.34
CA ALA A 258 -8.03 -21.35 3.60
C ALA A 258 -7.69 -22.28 2.42
N ASN A 259 -7.96 -21.83 1.19
CA ASN A 259 -7.65 -22.60 -0.02
C ASN A 259 -6.14 -22.82 -0.18
N HIS A 260 -5.32 -21.80 0.09
CA HIS A 260 -3.86 -21.93 0.04
C HIS A 260 -3.33 -22.92 1.09
N LEU A 261 -3.89 -22.92 2.30
CA LEU A 261 -3.48 -23.85 3.36
C LEU A 261 -3.81 -25.31 3.00
N ASN A 262 -5.02 -25.56 2.50
CA ASN A 262 -5.44 -26.93 2.13
C ASN A 262 -4.60 -27.48 0.97
N CYS A 263 -4.27 -26.66 -0.03
CA CYS A 263 -3.42 -27.06 -1.14
C CYS A 263 -2.00 -27.45 -0.68
N VAL A 264 -1.42 -26.74 0.28
CA VAL A 264 -0.09 -27.07 0.83
C VAL A 264 -0.12 -28.36 1.65
N GLU A 265 -1.22 -28.65 2.36
CA GLU A 265 -1.39 -29.91 3.11
C GLU A 265 -1.58 -31.12 2.18
N GLU A 266 -2.30 -30.97 1.06
CA GLU A 266 -2.45 -32.01 0.04
C GLU A 266 -1.10 -32.38 -0.60
N ILE A 267 -0.30 -31.38 -1.02
CA ILE A 267 1.04 -31.59 -1.60
C ILE A 267 1.98 -32.29 -0.60
N ARG A 268 1.89 -31.96 0.70
CA ARG A 268 2.69 -32.65 1.73
C ARG A 268 2.25 -34.09 1.95
N SER A 269 0.96 -34.37 1.85
CA SER A 269 0.41 -35.71 2.03
C SER A 269 0.77 -36.63 0.86
N GLU A 270 0.79 -36.12 -0.37
CA GLU A 270 1.24 -36.85 -1.56
C GLU A 270 2.74 -37.16 -1.54
N ASN A 271 3.56 -36.25 -1.00
CA ASN A 271 5.02 -36.47 -0.88
C ASN A 271 5.41 -37.44 0.24
N ILE A 272 4.50 -37.78 1.17
CA ILE A 272 4.75 -38.78 2.23
C ILE A 272 4.24 -40.17 1.81
N ALA A 273 3.41 -40.24 0.77
CA ALA A 273 2.83 -41.49 0.26
C ALA A 273 3.62 -42.15 -0.89
N ASN A 274 4.74 -41.54 -1.33
CA ASN A 274 5.69 -42.09 -2.30
C ASN A 274 7.05 -42.36 -1.65
#